data_AF-A0A5R9BLN2-F1
#
_entry.id   AF-A0A5R9BLN2-F1
#
_cell.length_a   1.000
_cell.length_b   1.000
_cell.length_c   1.000
_cell.angle_alpha   90.00
_cell.angle_beta   90.00
_cell.angle_gamma   90.00
#
_symmetry.space_group_name_H-M   'P 1'
#
loop_
_entity.id
_entity.type
_entity.pdbx_description
1 polymer ?
#
loop_
_entity_poly.entity_id
_entity_poly.type
_entity_poly.pdbx_seq_one_letter_code
_entity_poly.pdbx_strand_id
1 'polypeptide(L)'
;MSISAAELPIIATTWILERVGLARVLAFPDEHVLPHEWMVGETAERRLQHAITDQALLALKHIVCGVDSEILRVELDDLWLQFEVGLPLGNVSRRLLEALDFVISGPRSEEIFGPAGISVPSFGRTFSDVCVEVVAILGRLLHVPARDLIPTLYSTADARPLAPGMWRTSMRCLLLRRASLLPAGVLRELVVLARTAGVEPEVVGRVEAYLECGPPAGAEMLAEPIPGHPAFRFCVDRITEHPGAPQLRSDIVELLSDREAHVTVLLADGANAVEVGSELGISVRTVQAHIRSIYRKLGVGSRLQLLARLTGGGGE
;
A
#
# COMPACT_ATOMS: atom_id res chain seq x y z
N MET A 1 -18.27 -27.27 0.09
CA MET A 1 -19.26 -26.18 -0.01
C MET A 1 -18.50 -24.88 -0.10
N SER A 2 -18.62 -24.14 -1.20
CA SER A 2 -18.25 -22.72 -1.21
C SER A 2 -19.48 -21.94 -0.75
N ILE A 3 -19.34 -21.19 0.34
CA ILE A 3 -20.37 -20.25 0.81
C ILE A 3 -20.09 -18.93 0.08
N SER A 4 -21.09 -18.31 -0.53
CA SER A 4 -20.93 -16.99 -1.18
C SER A 4 -20.85 -15.88 -0.13
N ALA A 5 -20.11 -14.80 -0.39
CA ALA A 5 -20.08 -13.62 0.48
C ALA A 5 -21.49 -13.06 0.75
N ALA A 6 -22.38 -13.15 -0.24
CA ALA A 6 -23.78 -12.71 -0.15
C ALA A 6 -24.60 -13.50 0.89
N GLU A 7 -24.18 -14.72 1.23
CA GLU A 7 -24.84 -15.60 2.21
C GLU A 7 -24.37 -15.34 3.64
N LEU A 8 -23.33 -14.50 3.82
CA LEU A 8 -22.73 -14.21 5.11
C LEU A 8 -23.19 -12.85 5.67
N PRO A 9 -23.28 -12.71 7.01
CA PRO A 9 -23.43 -11.41 7.65
C PRO A 9 -22.26 -10.49 7.29
N ILE A 10 -22.53 -9.21 7.02
CA ILE A 10 -21.52 -8.28 6.49
C ILE A 10 -20.27 -8.12 7.37
N ILE A 11 -20.45 -8.20 8.70
CA ILE A 11 -19.33 -8.16 9.66
C ILE A 11 -18.43 -9.39 9.50
N ALA A 12 -19.03 -10.57 9.30
CA ALA A 12 -18.29 -11.80 9.07
C ALA A 12 -17.56 -11.77 7.72
N THR A 13 -18.25 -11.32 6.66
CA THR A 13 -17.66 -11.15 5.33
C THR A 13 -16.46 -10.20 5.38
N THR A 14 -16.59 -9.04 6.03
CA THR A 14 -15.51 -8.05 6.16
C THR A 14 -14.30 -8.65 6.87
N TRP A 15 -14.51 -9.32 8.01
CA TRP A 15 -13.42 -9.97 8.74
C TRP A 15 -12.73 -11.07 7.92
N ILE A 16 -13.49 -11.86 7.16
CA ILE A 16 -12.96 -12.91 6.28
C ILE A 16 -12.16 -12.29 5.14
N LEU A 17 -12.70 -11.29 4.44
CA LEU A 17 -12.01 -10.60 3.35
C LEU A 17 -10.70 -9.98 3.84
N GLU A 18 -10.71 -9.36 5.02
CA GLU A 18 -9.49 -8.84 5.64
C GLU A 18 -8.49 -9.94 5.91
N ARG A 19 -8.85 -10.98 6.68
CA ARG A 19 -7.88 -12.01 7.12
C ARG A 19 -7.38 -12.86 5.96
N VAL A 20 -8.28 -13.31 5.09
CA VAL A 20 -7.93 -14.16 3.95
C VAL A 20 -7.25 -13.34 2.86
N GLY A 21 -7.76 -12.14 2.54
CA GLY A 21 -7.11 -11.24 1.60
C GLY A 21 -5.69 -10.91 2.03
N LEU A 22 -5.49 -10.60 3.31
CA LEU A 22 -4.17 -10.30 3.87
C LEU A 22 -3.22 -11.50 3.82
N ALA A 23 -3.70 -12.69 4.18
CA ALA A 23 -2.92 -13.92 4.02
C ALA A 23 -2.55 -14.16 2.54
N ARG A 24 -3.46 -13.87 1.60
CA ARG A 24 -3.22 -13.97 0.16
C ARG A 24 -2.19 -12.95 -0.32
N VAL A 25 -2.23 -11.70 0.13
CA VAL A 25 -1.20 -10.70 -0.19
C VAL A 25 0.18 -11.19 0.24
N LEU A 26 0.28 -11.75 1.45
CA LEU A 26 1.55 -12.20 2.00
C LEU A 26 2.06 -13.50 1.36
N ALA A 27 1.18 -14.40 0.93
CA ALA A 27 1.56 -15.70 0.38
C ALA A 27 1.67 -15.70 -1.17
N PHE A 28 0.79 -14.96 -1.84
CA PHE A 28 0.59 -14.97 -3.29
C PHE A 28 0.40 -13.54 -3.86
N PRO A 29 1.37 -12.63 -3.69
CA PRO A 29 1.20 -11.23 -4.08
C PRO A 29 1.01 -10.99 -5.58
N ASP A 30 1.39 -11.95 -6.44
CA ASP A 30 1.11 -11.88 -7.88
C ASP A 30 -0.38 -12.08 -8.22
N GLU A 31 -1.14 -12.76 -7.35
CA GLU A 31 -2.55 -13.06 -7.60
C GLU A 31 -3.48 -11.91 -7.21
N HIS A 32 -4.73 -11.96 -7.67
CA HIS A 32 -5.78 -11.08 -7.17
C HIS A 32 -6.02 -11.36 -5.68
N VAL A 33 -5.99 -10.28 -4.88
CA VAL A 33 -6.13 -10.36 -3.43
C VAL A 33 -7.52 -10.86 -3.05
N LEU A 34 -8.53 -10.19 -3.58
CA LEU A 34 -9.94 -10.55 -3.47
C LEU A 34 -10.49 -10.79 -4.89
N PRO A 35 -10.54 -12.06 -5.34
CA PRO A 35 -11.12 -12.40 -6.64
C PRO A 35 -12.57 -11.93 -6.76
N HIS A 36 -12.97 -11.39 -7.92
CA HIS A 36 -14.34 -10.89 -8.13
C HIS A 36 -15.40 -11.98 -7.88
N GLU A 37 -15.06 -13.24 -8.13
CA GLU A 37 -15.91 -14.41 -7.88
C GLU A 37 -16.36 -14.54 -6.41
N TRP A 38 -15.59 -14.00 -5.46
CA TRP A 38 -15.98 -13.99 -4.04
C TRP A 38 -17.12 -13.02 -3.76
N MET A 39 -17.27 -11.99 -4.59
CA MET A 39 -18.27 -10.92 -4.46
C MET A 39 -19.45 -11.12 -5.42
N VAL A 40 -19.57 -12.30 -6.04
CA VAL A 40 -20.71 -12.62 -6.93
C VAL A 40 -21.99 -12.69 -6.12
N GLY A 41 -23.00 -11.94 -6.56
CA GLY A 41 -24.30 -11.84 -5.88
C GLY A 41 -24.37 -10.77 -4.78
N GLU A 42 -23.26 -10.11 -4.46
CA GLU A 42 -23.26 -8.97 -3.51
C GLU A 42 -23.88 -7.72 -4.13
N THR A 43 -24.73 -7.03 -3.36
CA THR A 43 -25.35 -5.76 -3.81
C THR A 43 -24.31 -4.63 -3.86
N ALA A 44 -24.59 -3.57 -4.62
CA ALA A 44 -23.69 -2.41 -4.70
C ALA A 44 -23.44 -1.77 -3.33
N GLU A 45 -24.46 -1.69 -2.49
CA GLU A 45 -24.38 -1.14 -1.13
C GLU A 45 -23.47 -1.99 -0.24
N ARG A 46 -23.53 -3.32 -0.35
CA ARG A 46 -22.67 -4.23 0.42
C ARG A 46 -21.23 -4.19 -0.08
N ARG A 47 -21.01 -4.12 -1.41
CA ARG A 47 -19.68 -3.92 -2.00
C ARG A 47 -19.01 -2.64 -1.49
N LEU A 48 -19.76 -1.54 -1.37
CA LEU A 48 -19.24 -0.28 -0.82
C LEU A 48 -18.78 -0.39 0.64
N GLN A 49 -19.33 -1.30 1.43
CA GLN A 49 -18.90 -1.52 2.83
C GLN A 49 -17.52 -2.19 2.91
N HIS A 50 -17.05 -2.83 1.83
CA HIS A 50 -15.75 -3.49 1.76
C HIS A 50 -14.68 -2.63 1.06
N ALA A 51 -15.00 -1.43 0.62
CA ALA A 51 -14.10 -0.60 -0.19
C ALA A 51 -12.78 -0.24 0.53
N ILE A 52 -12.84 0.12 1.81
CA ILE A 52 -11.65 0.44 2.61
C ILE A 52 -10.77 -0.80 2.78
N THR A 53 -11.38 -1.96 3.03
CA THR A 53 -10.67 -3.24 3.14
C THR A 53 -9.93 -3.56 1.84
N ASP A 54 -10.61 -3.47 0.69
CA ASP A 54 -10.02 -3.74 -0.61
C ASP A 54 -8.85 -2.80 -0.93
N GLN A 55 -9.01 -1.50 -0.66
CA GLN A 55 -7.95 -0.52 -0.82
C GLN A 55 -6.76 -0.75 0.11
N ALA A 56 -6.99 -1.07 1.39
CA ALA A 56 -5.90 -1.35 2.33
C ALA A 56 -5.13 -2.61 1.93
N LEU A 57 -5.84 -3.63 1.44
CA LEU A 57 -5.25 -4.84 0.90
C LEU A 57 -4.47 -4.58 -0.40
N LEU A 58 -4.97 -3.69 -1.26
CA LEU A 58 -4.29 -3.26 -2.47
C LEU A 58 -3.02 -2.47 -2.15
N ALA A 59 -3.09 -1.50 -1.23
CA ALA A 59 -1.92 -0.74 -0.77
C ALA A 59 -0.85 -1.68 -0.18
N LEU A 60 -1.26 -2.68 0.61
CA LEU A 60 -0.32 -3.69 1.10
C LEU A 60 0.28 -4.53 -0.04
N LYS A 61 -0.52 -4.94 -1.03
CA LYS A 61 -0.01 -5.63 -2.22
C LYS A 61 1.03 -4.76 -2.94
N HIS A 62 0.74 -3.48 -3.15
CA HIS A 62 1.65 -2.52 -3.77
C HIS A 62 2.95 -2.34 -2.97
N ILE A 63 2.87 -2.31 -1.64
CA ILE A 63 4.04 -2.32 -0.75
C ILE A 63 4.94 -3.53 -1.03
N VAL A 64 4.39 -4.75 -0.96
CA VAL A 64 5.19 -5.98 -1.07
C VAL A 64 5.65 -6.27 -2.50
N CYS A 65 4.99 -5.69 -3.50
CA CYS A 65 5.35 -5.77 -4.91
C CYS A 65 6.31 -4.66 -5.39
N GLY A 66 6.70 -3.73 -4.52
CA GLY A 66 7.67 -2.69 -4.86
C GLY A 66 7.12 -1.58 -5.77
N VAL A 67 5.83 -1.27 -5.65
CA VAL A 67 5.25 -0.07 -6.29
C VAL A 67 5.90 1.19 -5.72
N ASP A 68 6.02 2.19 -6.59
CA ASP A 68 6.64 3.49 -6.28
C ASP A 68 6.09 4.13 -5.00
N SER A 69 6.97 4.74 -4.22
CA SER A 69 6.63 5.33 -2.92
C SER A 69 5.70 6.54 -3.03
N GLU A 70 5.76 7.32 -4.12
CA GLU A 70 4.84 8.44 -4.36
C GLU A 70 3.42 7.93 -4.62
N ILE A 71 3.27 6.89 -5.44
CA ILE A 71 1.98 6.24 -5.71
C ILE A 71 1.40 5.70 -4.40
N LEU A 72 2.21 4.99 -3.62
CA LEU A 72 1.80 4.47 -2.31
C LEU A 72 1.40 5.59 -1.34
N ARG A 73 2.10 6.73 -1.36
CA ARG A 73 1.73 7.87 -0.50
C ARG A 73 0.36 8.42 -0.85
N VAL A 74 0.06 8.58 -2.14
CA VAL A 74 -1.27 9.02 -2.61
C VAL A 74 -2.36 8.02 -2.18
N GLU A 75 -2.10 6.72 -2.31
CA GLU A 75 -3.03 5.66 -1.89
C GLU A 75 -3.26 5.66 -0.36
N LEU A 76 -2.19 5.80 0.43
CA LEU A 76 -2.29 5.82 1.89
C LEU A 76 -2.92 7.10 2.40
N ASP A 77 -2.67 8.26 1.77
CA ASP A 77 -3.36 9.51 2.09
C ASP A 77 -4.86 9.42 1.86
N ASP A 78 -5.28 8.77 0.78
CA ASP A 78 -6.70 8.53 0.51
C ASP A 78 -7.34 7.57 1.53
N LEU A 79 -6.64 6.50 1.90
CA LEU A 79 -7.07 5.57 2.95
C LEU A 79 -7.22 6.27 4.31
N TRP A 80 -6.24 7.10 4.69
CA TRP A 80 -6.28 7.90 5.91
C TRP A 80 -7.44 8.88 5.89
N LEU A 81 -7.62 9.59 4.78
CA LEU A 81 -8.73 10.48 4.58
C LEU A 81 -10.06 9.76 4.80
N GLN A 82 -10.29 8.64 4.12
CA GLN A 82 -11.51 7.83 4.28
C GLN A 82 -11.75 7.38 5.72
N PHE A 83 -10.70 6.94 6.41
CA PHE A 83 -10.73 6.54 7.81
C PHE A 83 -11.14 7.71 8.72
N GLU A 84 -10.53 8.89 8.56
CA GLU A 84 -10.82 10.07 9.37
C GLU A 84 -12.23 10.62 9.12
N VAL A 85 -12.73 10.52 7.89
CA VAL A 85 -14.07 11.00 7.54
C VAL A 85 -15.18 10.02 7.91
N GLY A 86 -14.90 8.76 8.25
CA GLY A 86 -15.95 7.78 8.52
C GLY A 86 -16.89 7.55 7.33
N LEU A 87 -16.36 7.66 6.09
CA LEU A 87 -16.95 7.02 4.90
C LEU A 87 -16.78 5.49 5.03
N PRO A 88 -17.61 4.66 4.36
CA PRO A 88 -18.25 3.49 4.99
C PRO A 88 -17.35 2.31 5.45
N LEU A 89 -18.01 1.47 6.24
CA LEU A 89 -17.63 0.59 7.37
C LEU A 89 -16.76 -0.67 7.07
N GLY A 90 -15.52 -0.50 6.63
CA GLY A 90 -14.50 -1.56 6.73
C GLY A 90 -13.89 -1.66 8.14
N ASN A 91 -13.39 -2.82 8.56
CA ASN A 91 -12.72 -3.02 9.85
C ASN A 91 -11.20 -2.80 9.75
N VAL A 92 -10.74 -1.79 9.01
CA VAL A 92 -9.31 -1.47 9.00
C VAL A 92 -8.96 -0.75 10.31
N SER A 93 -8.19 -1.44 11.15
CA SER A 93 -7.73 -0.85 12.41
C SER A 93 -6.77 0.31 12.14
N ARG A 94 -6.85 1.36 12.97
CA ARG A 94 -5.86 2.45 12.97
C ARG A 94 -4.41 1.93 13.02
N ARG A 95 -4.17 0.86 13.78
CA ARG A 95 -2.85 0.20 13.87
C ARG A 95 -2.35 -0.34 12.53
N LEU A 96 -3.24 -0.87 11.70
CA LEU A 96 -2.87 -1.33 10.37
C LEU A 96 -2.54 -0.14 9.46
N LEU A 97 -3.34 0.93 9.48
CA LEU A 97 -3.05 2.15 8.72
C LEU A 97 -1.71 2.77 9.10
N GLU A 98 -1.42 2.89 10.39
CA GLU A 98 -0.13 3.40 10.86
C GLU A 98 1.03 2.47 10.51
N ALA A 99 0.83 1.15 10.52
CA ALA A 99 1.86 0.20 10.09
C ALA A 99 2.12 0.33 8.58
N LEU A 100 1.09 0.50 7.76
CA LEU A 100 1.23 0.75 6.32
C LEU A 100 1.94 2.09 6.06
N ASP A 101 1.60 3.14 6.80
CA ASP A 101 2.24 4.46 6.72
C ASP A 101 3.73 4.38 7.12
N PHE A 102 4.06 3.53 8.10
CA PHE A 102 5.44 3.32 8.52
C PHE A 102 6.34 2.77 7.41
N VAL A 103 5.80 1.98 6.49
CA VAL A 103 6.54 1.39 5.36
C VAL A 103 7.05 2.43 4.36
N ILE A 104 6.35 3.57 4.25
CA ILE A 104 6.70 4.66 3.34
C ILE A 104 7.35 5.85 4.05
N SER A 105 7.76 5.69 5.32
CA SER A 105 8.18 6.79 6.20
C SER A 105 7.15 7.93 6.25
N GLY A 106 5.86 7.58 6.28
CA GLY A 106 4.81 8.57 6.40
C GLY A 106 4.82 9.23 7.78
N PRO A 107 4.52 10.54 7.88
CA PRO A 107 4.57 11.30 9.13
C PRO A 107 3.51 10.87 10.15
N ARG A 108 2.50 10.09 9.74
CA ARG A 108 1.40 9.64 10.62
C ARG A 108 1.76 8.37 11.40
N SER A 109 2.89 7.72 11.07
CA SER A 109 3.36 6.49 11.70
C SER A 109 4.13 6.66 13.02
N GLU A 110 4.58 7.87 13.33
CA GLU A 110 5.46 8.12 14.49
C GLU A 110 4.73 7.95 15.84
N GLU A 111 3.41 8.10 15.89
CA GLU A 111 2.64 8.05 17.16
C GLU A 111 2.67 6.68 17.85
N ILE A 112 2.58 5.55 17.12
CA ILE A 112 2.60 4.20 17.71
C ILE A 112 3.97 3.55 17.68
N PHE A 113 4.75 3.75 16.61
CA PHE A 113 6.00 3.02 16.41
C PHE A 113 7.24 3.76 16.89
N GLY A 114 7.10 5.06 17.20
CA GLY A 114 8.22 5.94 17.50
C GLY A 114 9.13 6.16 16.29
N PRO A 115 10.25 6.91 16.45
CA PRO A 115 11.16 7.18 15.36
C PRO A 115 11.78 5.88 14.82
N ALA A 116 11.91 5.79 13.50
CA ALA A 116 12.56 4.65 12.85
C ALA A 116 13.96 4.39 13.44
N GLY A 117 14.22 3.17 13.91
CA GLY A 117 15.54 2.72 14.36
C GLY A 117 15.82 2.78 15.87
N ILE A 118 14.91 3.28 16.71
CA ILE A 118 15.16 3.45 18.15
C ILE A 118 14.62 2.29 19.00
N SER A 119 13.44 1.75 18.69
CA SER A 119 12.77 0.70 19.50
C SER A 119 12.18 -0.42 18.64
N VAL A 120 12.13 -1.64 19.18
CA VAL A 120 11.31 -2.72 18.60
C VAL A 120 9.86 -2.40 18.94
N PRO A 121 8.92 -2.43 17.97
CA PRO A 121 7.51 -2.29 18.27
C PRO A 121 7.07 -3.31 19.33
N SER A 122 6.65 -2.85 20.50
CA SER A 122 6.15 -3.75 21.55
C SER A 122 4.68 -4.07 21.28
N PHE A 123 4.41 -5.18 20.60
CA PHE A 123 3.04 -5.66 20.43
C PHE A 123 2.55 -6.29 21.75
N GLY A 124 1.62 -5.63 22.41
CA GLY A 124 0.97 -6.17 23.62
C GLY A 124 0.26 -7.50 23.33
N ARG A 125 0.41 -8.47 24.24
CA ARG A 125 -0.08 -9.86 24.08
C ARG A 125 -1.59 -10.01 23.91
N THR A 126 -2.38 -8.97 24.20
CA THR A 126 -3.83 -9.09 24.30
C THR A 126 -4.52 -9.21 22.94
N PHE A 127 -3.90 -8.72 21.85
CA PHE A 127 -4.37 -8.90 20.46
C PHE A 127 -3.17 -8.76 19.50
N SER A 128 -2.34 -9.81 19.38
CA SER A 128 -1.23 -9.86 18.40
C SER A 128 -1.81 -10.09 17.00
N ASP A 129 -2.04 -9.00 16.27
CA ASP A 129 -2.37 -9.10 14.85
C ASP A 129 -1.09 -9.39 14.07
N VAL A 130 -0.83 -10.67 13.80
CA VAL A 130 0.36 -11.17 13.09
C VAL A 130 0.65 -10.37 11.81
N CYS A 131 -0.39 -9.85 11.16
CA CYS A 131 -0.21 -9.12 9.92
C CYS A 131 0.25 -7.69 10.16
N VAL A 132 -0.32 -6.98 11.14
CA VAL A 132 0.21 -5.68 11.59
C VAL A 132 1.67 -5.83 12.04
N GLU A 133 1.99 -6.92 12.73
CA GLU A 133 3.36 -7.22 13.14
C GLU A 133 4.30 -7.37 11.93
N VAL A 134 3.91 -8.13 10.90
CA VAL A 134 4.71 -8.26 9.67
C VAL A 134 4.92 -6.91 9.00
N VAL A 135 3.85 -6.13 8.81
CA VAL A 135 3.94 -4.83 8.13
C VAL A 135 4.85 -3.86 8.89
N ALA A 136 4.74 -3.84 10.22
CA ALA A 136 5.61 -3.02 11.06
C ALA A 136 7.07 -3.50 11.03
N ILE A 137 7.32 -4.81 11.01
CA ILE A 137 8.67 -5.38 10.82
C ILE A 137 9.22 -4.95 9.46
N LEU A 138 8.42 -5.03 8.39
CA LEU A 138 8.81 -4.57 7.05
C LEU A 138 9.16 -3.09 7.06
N GLY A 139 8.31 -2.22 7.61
CA GLY A 139 8.61 -0.78 7.69
C GLY A 139 9.92 -0.49 8.41
N ARG A 140 10.18 -1.20 9.52
CA ARG A 140 11.46 -1.07 10.24
C ARG A 140 12.65 -1.47 9.36
N LEU A 141 12.56 -2.62 8.69
CA LEU A 141 13.64 -3.13 7.84
C LEU A 141 13.83 -2.29 6.58
N LEU A 142 12.79 -1.61 6.10
CA LEU A 142 12.89 -0.69 4.96
C LEU A 142 13.66 0.58 5.31
N HIS A 143 13.56 1.05 6.54
CA HIS A 143 14.14 2.33 6.98
C HIS A 143 15.39 2.21 7.85
N VAL A 144 15.78 1.00 8.29
CA VAL A 144 17.04 0.80 9.02
C VAL A 144 18.24 1.18 8.14
N PRO A 145 19.27 1.86 8.67
CA PRO A 145 20.47 2.18 7.92
C PRO A 145 21.11 0.93 7.30
N ALA A 146 21.70 1.07 6.11
CA ALA A 146 22.23 -0.08 5.36
C ALA A 146 23.25 -0.92 6.17
N ARG A 147 24.12 -0.26 6.94
CA ARG A 147 25.11 -0.92 7.81
C ARG A 147 24.49 -1.79 8.91
N ASP A 148 23.26 -1.49 9.31
CA ASP A 148 22.55 -2.11 10.43
C ASP A 148 21.48 -3.10 9.94
N LEU A 149 21.27 -3.21 8.62
CA LEU A 149 20.21 -4.03 8.01
C LEU A 149 20.38 -5.53 8.31
N ILE A 150 21.54 -6.11 7.96
CA ILE A 150 21.79 -7.55 8.14
C ILE A 150 21.76 -7.95 9.63
N PRO A 151 22.43 -7.23 10.56
CA PRO A 151 22.30 -7.50 11.99
C PRO A 151 20.84 -7.43 12.48
N THR A 152 20.08 -6.43 12.00
CA THR A 152 18.67 -6.26 12.37
C THR A 152 17.81 -7.42 11.87
N LEU A 153 18.08 -7.94 10.66
CA LEU A 153 17.40 -9.11 10.11
C LEU A 153 17.61 -10.35 10.97
N TYR A 154 18.85 -10.68 11.34
CA TYR A 154 19.13 -11.81 12.22
C TYR A 154 18.47 -11.65 13.59
N SER A 155 18.63 -10.48 14.23
CA SER A 155 18.01 -10.24 15.54
C SER A 155 16.48 -10.37 15.52
N THR A 156 15.86 -9.98 14.40
CA THR A 156 14.41 -10.05 14.23
C THR A 156 13.96 -11.49 14.00
N ALA A 157 14.69 -12.24 13.16
CA ALA A 157 14.43 -13.66 12.91
C ALA A 157 14.57 -14.50 14.19
N ASP A 158 15.58 -14.21 15.03
CA ASP A 158 15.80 -14.90 16.30
C ASP A 158 14.73 -14.55 17.34
N ALA A 159 14.39 -13.27 17.47
CA ALA A 159 13.40 -12.82 18.45
C ALA A 159 11.97 -13.26 18.09
N ARG A 160 11.64 -13.28 16.79
CA ARG A 160 10.34 -13.68 16.25
C ARG A 160 10.48 -14.35 14.88
N PRO A 161 10.60 -15.68 14.84
CA PRO A 161 10.68 -16.42 13.59
C PRO A 161 9.40 -16.22 12.76
N LEU A 162 9.54 -15.68 11.55
CA LEU A 162 8.44 -15.58 10.60
C LEU A 162 8.20 -16.94 9.93
N ALA A 163 6.94 -17.24 9.57
CA ALA A 163 6.65 -18.41 8.76
C ALA A 163 7.38 -18.31 7.39
N PRO A 164 7.77 -19.42 6.75
CA PRO A 164 8.61 -19.39 5.54
C PRO A 164 8.10 -18.47 4.42
N GLY A 165 6.78 -18.45 4.16
CA GLY A 165 6.19 -17.57 3.16
C GLY A 165 6.28 -16.09 3.51
N MET A 166 6.11 -15.75 4.79
CA MET A 166 6.24 -14.36 5.28
C MET A 166 7.70 -13.89 5.22
N TRP A 167 8.64 -14.79 5.54
CA TRP A 167 10.08 -14.52 5.42
C TRP A 167 10.47 -14.27 3.96
N ARG A 168 10.02 -15.14 3.04
CA ARG A 168 10.20 -14.97 1.59
C ARG A 168 9.67 -13.61 1.12
N THR A 169 8.43 -13.27 1.46
CA THR A 169 7.82 -11.98 1.08
C THR A 169 8.58 -10.80 1.66
N SER A 170 9.12 -10.92 2.86
CA SER A 170 9.94 -9.87 3.46
C SER A 170 11.26 -9.67 2.72
N MET A 171 11.95 -10.76 2.36
CA MET A 171 13.19 -10.70 1.61
C MET A 171 12.96 -10.13 0.20
N ARG A 172 11.90 -10.57 -0.49
CA ARG A 172 11.48 -10.00 -1.78
C ARG A 172 11.22 -8.50 -1.66
N CYS A 173 10.41 -8.08 -0.69
CA CYS A 173 10.08 -6.67 -0.49
C CYS A 173 11.35 -5.82 -0.26
N LEU A 174 12.30 -6.31 0.53
CA LEU A 174 13.57 -5.61 0.74
C LEU A 174 14.40 -5.50 -0.54
N LEU A 175 14.49 -6.56 -1.34
CA LEU A 175 15.17 -6.50 -2.65
C LEU A 175 14.49 -5.49 -3.56
N LEU A 176 13.17 -5.61 -3.75
CA LEU A 176 12.41 -4.74 -4.64
C LEU A 176 12.54 -3.27 -4.24
N ARG A 177 12.44 -2.95 -2.95
CA ARG A 177 12.41 -1.55 -2.49
C ARG A 177 13.78 -0.94 -2.18
N ARG A 178 14.82 -1.73 -1.95
CA ARG A 178 16.12 -1.21 -1.48
C ARG A 178 17.33 -1.59 -2.35
N ALA A 179 17.22 -2.48 -3.33
CA ALA A 179 18.38 -2.94 -4.09
C ALA A 179 19.21 -1.79 -4.70
N SER A 180 18.54 -0.76 -5.23
CA SER A 180 19.17 0.43 -5.81
C SER A 180 19.91 1.30 -4.77
N LEU A 181 19.52 1.23 -3.49
CA LEU A 181 20.00 2.10 -2.40
C LEU A 181 21.06 1.45 -1.50
N LEU A 182 21.23 0.12 -1.59
CA LEU A 182 22.11 -0.62 -0.70
C LEU A 182 23.56 -0.69 -1.23
N PRO A 183 24.58 -0.57 -0.35
CA PRO A 183 25.95 -0.87 -0.71
C PRO A 183 26.11 -2.30 -1.21
N ALA A 184 26.96 -2.52 -2.22
CA ALA A 184 27.12 -3.83 -2.86
C ALA A 184 27.46 -4.98 -1.89
N GLY A 185 28.22 -4.72 -0.83
CA GLY A 185 28.51 -5.73 0.22
C GLY A 185 27.24 -6.20 0.94
N VAL A 186 26.46 -5.24 1.45
CA VAL A 186 25.17 -5.50 2.13
C VAL A 186 24.18 -6.18 1.19
N LEU A 187 24.12 -5.73 -0.05
CA LEU A 187 23.19 -6.27 -1.05
C LEU A 187 23.53 -7.72 -1.42
N ARG A 188 24.81 -8.09 -1.51
CA ARG A 188 25.24 -9.49 -1.72
C ARG A 188 24.80 -10.40 -0.58
N GLU A 189 24.96 -9.96 0.67
CA GLU A 189 24.49 -10.72 1.83
C GLU A 189 22.97 -10.88 1.82
N LEU A 190 22.23 -9.81 1.50
CA LEU A 190 20.78 -9.85 1.37
C LEU A 190 20.32 -10.79 0.26
N VAL A 191 21.01 -10.84 -0.88
CA VAL A 191 20.74 -11.78 -1.98
C VAL A 191 20.88 -13.23 -1.54
N VAL A 192 21.91 -13.55 -0.74
CA VAL A 192 22.09 -14.90 -0.18
C VAL A 192 20.89 -15.26 0.72
N LEU A 193 20.51 -14.36 1.63
CA LEU A 193 19.35 -14.57 2.51
C LEU A 193 18.05 -14.74 1.72
N ALA A 194 17.83 -13.92 0.69
CA ALA A 194 16.65 -13.97 -0.17
C ALA A 194 16.56 -15.30 -0.93
N ARG A 195 17.68 -15.79 -1.48
CA ARG A 195 17.74 -17.11 -2.12
C ARG A 195 17.40 -18.22 -1.13
N THR A 196 17.97 -18.19 0.07
CA THR A 196 17.68 -19.19 1.12
C THR A 196 16.22 -19.14 1.57
N ALA A 197 15.60 -17.95 1.57
CA ALA A 197 14.17 -17.78 1.84
C ALA A 197 13.27 -18.29 0.70
N GLY A 198 13.85 -18.62 -0.46
CA GLY A 198 13.13 -19.05 -1.65
C GLY A 198 12.43 -17.90 -2.38
N VAL A 199 13.00 -16.70 -2.37
CA VAL A 199 12.55 -15.59 -3.25
C VAL A 199 12.67 -16.03 -4.70
N GLU A 200 11.76 -15.50 -5.53
CA GLU A 200 11.64 -15.82 -6.95
C GLU A 200 13.00 -15.66 -7.68
N PRO A 201 13.48 -16.68 -8.42
CA PRO A 201 14.79 -16.66 -9.07
C PRO A 201 14.98 -15.46 -10.01
N GLU A 202 13.92 -15.01 -10.67
CA GLU A 202 13.92 -13.86 -11.57
C GLU A 202 14.16 -12.55 -10.83
N VAL A 203 13.61 -12.41 -9.61
CA VAL A 203 13.87 -11.26 -8.74
C VAL A 203 15.31 -11.28 -8.24
N VAL A 204 15.78 -12.44 -7.76
CA VAL A 204 17.15 -12.61 -7.26
C VAL A 204 18.16 -12.36 -8.38
N GLY A 205 17.98 -13.00 -9.53
CA GLY A 205 18.86 -12.89 -10.70
C GLY A 205 18.94 -11.47 -11.24
N ARG A 206 17.84 -10.69 -11.17
CA ARG A 206 17.87 -9.27 -11.53
C ARG A 206 18.79 -8.45 -10.63
N VAL A 207 18.78 -8.71 -9.33
CA VAL A 207 19.68 -8.02 -8.37
C VAL A 207 21.12 -8.47 -8.55
N GLU A 208 21.36 -9.73 -8.88
CA GLU A 208 22.70 -10.24 -9.18
C GLU A 208 23.29 -9.58 -10.43
N ALA A 209 22.51 -9.48 -11.51
CA ALA A 209 22.92 -8.73 -12.70
C ALA A 209 23.20 -7.26 -12.35
N TYR A 210 22.38 -6.64 -11.49
CA TYR A 210 22.61 -5.26 -11.04
C TYR A 210 23.95 -5.10 -10.31
N LEU A 211 24.31 -6.07 -9.46
CA LEU A 211 25.59 -6.10 -8.74
C LEU A 211 26.80 -6.27 -9.68
N GLU A 212 26.62 -6.89 -10.85
CA GLU A 212 27.66 -7.04 -11.87
C GLU A 212 27.84 -5.77 -12.70
N CYS A 213 26.75 -5.11 -13.10
CA CYS A 213 26.79 -3.90 -13.92
C CYS A 213 27.19 -2.64 -13.12
N GLY A 214 26.74 -2.54 -11.87
CA GLY A 214 26.87 -1.35 -11.03
C GLY A 214 25.98 -0.15 -11.47
N PRO A 215 25.73 0.83 -10.59
CA PRO A 215 25.05 2.07 -10.97
C PRO A 215 25.98 2.97 -11.81
N PRO A 216 25.49 3.70 -12.86
CA PRO A 216 24.08 3.94 -13.22
C PRO A 216 23.48 2.94 -14.24
N ALA A 217 24.30 2.18 -14.97
CA ALA A 217 23.83 1.27 -16.03
C ALA A 217 22.87 0.20 -15.51
N GLY A 218 23.05 -0.27 -14.27
CA GLY A 218 22.16 -1.24 -13.65
C GLY A 218 20.79 -0.70 -13.23
N ALA A 219 20.61 0.63 -13.09
CA ALA A 219 19.33 1.21 -12.63
C ALA A 219 18.22 1.10 -13.68
N GLU A 220 18.56 1.25 -14.97
CA GLU A 220 17.62 1.06 -16.07
C GLU A 220 17.11 -0.38 -16.12
N MET A 221 18.02 -1.35 -15.94
CA MET A 221 17.70 -2.77 -15.88
C MET A 221 16.81 -3.13 -14.69
N LEU A 222 16.99 -2.51 -13.52
CA LEU A 222 16.08 -2.71 -12.38
C LEU A 222 14.66 -2.23 -12.69
N ALA A 223 14.51 -1.16 -13.49
CA ALA A 223 13.21 -0.60 -13.85
C ALA A 223 12.40 -1.48 -14.82
N GLU A 224 13.05 -2.41 -15.53
CA GLU A 224 12.38 -3.27 -16.50
C GLU A 224 11.40 -4.26 -15.82
N PRO A 225 10.28 -4.61 -16.47
CA PRO A 225 9.37 -5.66 -15.98
C PRO A 225 10.12 -6.96 -15.69
N ILE A 226 9.72 -7.67 -14.64
CA ILE A 226 10.28 -8.97 -14.29
C ILE A 226 9.55 -10.05 -15.11
N PRO A 227 10.26 -10.85 -15.93
CA PRO A 227 9.65 -11.95 -16.67
C PRO A 227 8.89 -12.90 -15.75
N GLY A 228 7.68 -13.30 -16.13
CA GLY A 228 6.83 -14.20 -15.32
C GLY A 228 6.19 -13.55 -14.08
N HIS A 229 6.66 -12.37 -13.65
CA HIS A 229 6.19 -11.68 -12.45
C HIS A 229 5.80 -10.23 -12.75
N PRO A 230 4.71 -10.02 -13.51
CA PRO A 230 4.29 -8.69 -13.93
C PRO A 230 3.79 -7.83 -12.78
N ALA A 231 3.61 -8.32 -11.56
CA ALA A 231 3.28 -7.46 -10.41
C ALA A 231 4.53 -6.84 -9.74
N PHE A 232 5.69 -7.49 -9.81
CA PHE A 232 6.89 -7.05 -9.10
C PHE A 232 7.64 -5.95 -9.85
N ARG A 233 8.02 -4.92 -9.10
CA ARG A 233 8.74 -3.75 -9.60
C ARG A 233 9.85 -3.39 -8.62
N PHE A 234 11.03 -3.06 -9.13
CA PHE A 234 12.06 -2.47 -8.27
C PHE A 234 11.80 -0.98 -8.12
N CYS A 235 11.84 -0.49 -6.88
CA CYS A 235 11.90 0.93 -6.59
C CYS A 235 13.30 1.42 -6.97
N VAL A 236 13.37 2.12 -8.08
CA VAL A 236 14.50 2.95 -8.45
C VAL A 236 14.09 4.39 -8.20
N ASP A 237 14.91 5.18 -7.53
CA ASP A 237 14.67 6.61 -7.32
C ASP A 237 14.55 7.27 -8.70
N ARG A 238 13.31 7.37 -9.19
CA ARG A 238 12.94 8.13 -10.36
C ARG A 238 12.21 9.33 -9.82
N ILE A 239 12.71 10.51 -10.14
CA ILE A 239 11.86 11.71 -10.11
C ILE A 239 10.84 11.48 -11.23
N THR A 240 9.70 10.88 -10.89
CA THR A 240 8.57 10.77 -11.78
C THR A 240 7.88 12.12 -11.80
N GLU A 241 7.94 12.79 -12.95
CA GLU A 241 7.06 13.91 -13.24
C GLU A 241 5.63 13.41 -13.09
N HIS A 242 4.90 14.00 -12.14
CA HIS A 242 3.47 13.73 -12.01
C HIS A 242 2.81 14.13 -13.33
N PRO A 243 2.02 13.25 -13.98
CA PRO A 243 1.18 13.67 -15.09
C PRO A 243 0.31 14.81 -14.58
N GLY A 244 0.40 15.97 -15.23
CA GLY A 244 -0.24 17.20 -14.79
C GLY A 244 -1.75 17.05 -14.59
N ALA A 245 -2.30 17.95 -13.76
CA ALA A 245 -3.69 18.04 -13.34
C ALA A 245 -4.68 17.47 -14.38
N PRO A 246 -5.42 16.39 -14.08
CA PRO A 246 -6.44 15.91 -14.98
C PRO A 246 -7.56 16.96 -15.07
N GLN A 247 -7.83 17.42 -16.28
CA GLN A 247 -8.92 18.37 -16.53
C GLN A 247 -10.25 17.67 -16.25
N LEU A 248 -11.04 18.24 -15.33
CA LEU A 248 -12.37 17.72 -14.99
C LEU A 248 -13.24 17.67 -16.24
N ARG A 249 -13.82 16.50 -16.53
CA ARG A 249 -14.81 16.39 -17.60
C ARG A 249 -16.09 17.16 -17.23
N SER A 250 -16.72 17.77 -18.24
CA SER A 250 -17.89 18.64 -18.06
C SER A 250 -19.09 17.91 -17.43
N ASP A 251 -19.29 16.63 -17.74
CA ASP A 251 -20.35 15.78 -17.17
C ASP A 251 -20.18 15.52 -15.67
N ILE A 252 -18.95 15.59 -15.16
CA ILE A 252 -18.64 15.45 -13.74
C ILE A 252 -18.84 16.78 -13.01
N VAL A 253 -18.45 17.89 -13.63
CA VAL A 253 -18.64 19.23 -13.07
C VAL A 253 -20.13 19.51 -12.81
N GLU A 254 -21.02 19.06 -13.69
CA GLU A 254 -22.47 19.24 -13.54
C GLU A 254 -23.08 18.49 -12.33
N LEU A 255 -22.42 17.43 -11.83
CA LEU A 255 -22.88 16.66 -10.67
C LEU A 255 -22.44 17.26 -9.32
N LEU A 256 -21.44 18.12 -9.35
CA LEU A 256 -20.81 18.71 -8.17
C LEU A 256 -21.27 20.17 -7.99
N SER A 257 -21.37 20.62 -6.74
CA SER A 257 -21.43 22.06 -6.46
C SER A 257 -20.09 22.72 -6.77
N ASP A 258 -20.07 24.03 -6.98
CA ASP A 258 -18.83 24.79 -7.22
C ASP A 258 -17.75 24.49 -6.18
N ARG A 259 -18.14 24.38 -4.90
CA ARG A 259 -17.21 24.08 -3.81
C ARG A 259 -16.70 22.65 -3.85
N GLU A 260 -17.55 21.68 -4.20
CA GLU A 260 -17.13 20.29 -4.37
C GLU A 260 -16.21 20.14 -5.57
N ALA A 261 -16.50 20.80 -6.70
CA ALA A 261 -15.62 20.80 -7.87
C ALA A 261 -14.24 21.36 -7.53
N HIS A 262 -14.18 22.46 -6.76
CA HIS A 262 -12.91 23.06 -6.33
C HIS A 262 -12.09 22.11 -5.44
N VAL A 263 -12.75 21.43 -4.49
CA VAL A 263 -12.14 20.39 -3.67
C VAL A 263 -11.67 19.21 -4.54
N THR A 264 -12.46 18.78 -5.53
CA THR A 264 -12.10 17.69 -6.45
C THR A 264 -10.84 18.02 -7.26
N VAL A 265 -10.65 19.26 -7.72
CA VAL A 265 -9.41 19.68 -8.41
C VAL A 265 -8.20 19.52 -7.49
N LEU A 266 -8.26 20.05 -6.27
CA LEU A 266 -7.14 19.95 -5.33
C LEU A 266 -6.83 18.49 -4.94
N LEU A 267 -7.87 17.66 -4.81
CA LEU A 267 -7.70 16.22 -4.61
C LEU A 267 -7.15 15.52 -5.87
N ALA A 268 -7.41 16.02 -7.06
CA ALA A 268 -6.79 15.47 -8.27
C ALA A 268 -5.30 15.84 -8.34
N ASP A 269 -4.92 16.99 -7.79
CA ASP A 269 -3.57 17.55 -7.77
C ASP A 269 -2.66 17.02 -6.65
N GLY A 270 -3.10 15.97 -5.93
CA GLY A 270 -2.28 15.37 -4.87
C GLY A 270 -2.50 15.94 -3.46
N ALA A 271 -3.24 17.06 -3.31
CA ALA A 271 -3.46 17.67 -1.99
C ALA A 271 -4.21 16.75 -1.01
N ASN A 272 -3.78 16.74 0.26
CA ASN A 272 -4.46 16.08 1.36
C ASN A 272 -5.50 17.00 2.04
N ALA A 273 -6.33 16.49 2.94
CA ALA A 273 -7.40 17.30 3.55
C ALA A 273 -6.91 18.50 4.38
N VAL A 274 -5.69 18.45 4.92
CA VAL A 274 -5.08 19.56 5.64
C VAL A 274 -4.68 20.66 4.67
N GLU A 275 -4.01 20.29 3.58
CA GLU A 275 -3.60 21.20 2.51
C GLU A 275 -4.81 21.85 1.85
N VAL A 276 -5.84 21.07 1.51
CA VAL A 276 -7.10 21.58 0.96
C VAL A 276 -7.79 22.54 1.95
N GLY A 277 -7.75 22.24 3.25
CA GLY A 277 -8.34 23.10 4.28
C GLY A 277 -7.63 24.45 4.38
N SER A 278 -6.29 24.41 4.35
CA SER A 278 -5.44 25.59 4.31
C SER A 278 -5.71 26.44 3.07
N GLU A 279 -5.71 25.81 1.88
CA GLU A 279 -5.91 26.49 0.60
C GLU A 279 -7.29 27.14 0.49
N LEU A 280 -8.33 26.45 0.96
CA LEU A 280 -9.71 26.91 0.84
C LEU A 280 -10.19 27.74 2.04
N GLY A 281 -9.35 27.96 3.05
CA GLY A 281 -9.68 28.70 4.27
C GLY A 281 -10.81 28.06 5.09
N ILE A 282 -10.90 26.73 5.12
CA ILE A 282 -11.94 25.98 5.83
C ILE A 282 -11.34 24.91 6.73
N SER A 283 -12.10 24.48 7.75
CA SER A 283 -11.62 23.44 8.66
C SER A 283 -11.41 22.11 7.92
N VAL A 284 -10.43 21.30 8.37
CA VAL A 284 -10.20 19.93 7.89
C VAL A 284 -11.51 19.13 7.93
N ARG A 285 -12.30 19.27 9.00
CA ARG A 285 -13.62 18.62 9.13
C ARG A 285 -14.61 19.01 8.03
N THR A 286 -14.57 20.27 7.57
CA THR A 286 -15.41 20.75 6.47
C THR A 286 -14.93 20.17 5.13
N VAL A 287 -13.63 20.15 4.88
CA VAL A 287 -13.02 19.51 3.70
C VAL A 287 -13.42 18.04 3.63
N GLN A 288 -13.27 17.34 4.74
CA GLN A 288 -13.67 15.96 4.92
C GLN A 288 -15.14 15.76 4.54
N ALA A 289 -16.05 16.63 4.97
CA ALA A 289 -17.46 16.57 4.59
C ALA A 289 -17.70 16.75 3.08
N HIS A 290 -16.95 17.64 2.42
CA HIS A 290 -16.99 17.78 0.96
C HIS A 290 -16.54 16.50 0.26
N ILE A 291 -15.43 15.90 0.69
CA ILE A 291 -14.90 14.62 0.17
C ILE A 291 -15.97 13.52 0.24
N ARG A 292 -16.66 13.39 1.38
CA ARG A 292 -17.76 12.43 1.52
C ARG A 292 -18.86 12.61 0.50
N SER A 293 -19.25 13.86 0.27
CA SER A 293 -20.30 14.18 -0.68
C SER A 293 -19.86 13.91 -2.12
N ILE A 294 -18.61 14.26 -2.47
CA ILE A 294 -18.00 14.00 -3.78
C ILE A 294 -17.99 12.50 -4.08
N TYR A 295 -17.44 11.68 -3.18
CA TYR A 295 -17.32 10.23 -3.39
C TYR A 295 -18.70 9.59 -3.61
N ARG A 296 -19.67 9.96 -2.77
CA ARG A 296 -21.06 9.51 -2.91
C ARG A 296 -21.70 9.95 -4.24
N LYS A 297 -21.53 11.22 -4.64
CA LYS A 297 -22.12 11.75 -5.88
C LYS A 297 -21.53 11.12 -7.14
N LEU A 298 -20.26 10.79 -7.10
CA LEU A 298 -19.53 10.22 -8.24
C LEU A 298 -19.51 8.68 -8.24
N GLY A 299 -20.02 8.05 -7.18
CA GLY A 299 -20.04 6.60 -7.04
C GLY A 299 -18.65 5.98 -6.93
N VAL A 300 -17.67 6.75 -6.43
CA VAL A 300 -16.28 6.32 -6.28
C VAL A 300 -15.96 6.02 -4.82
N GLY A 301 -15.18 4.97 -4.59
CA GLY A 301 -14.75 4.54 -3.27
C GLY A 301 -13.37 5.03 -2.88
N SER A 302 -12.52 5.44 -3.83
CA SER A 302 -11.16 5.97 -3.59
C SER A 302 -10.87 7.22 -4.42
N ARG A 303 -9.81 7.91 -4.03
CA ARG A 303 -9.13 8.93 -4.82
C ARG A 303 -8.61 8.36 -6.14
N LEU A 304 -8.11 7.13 -6.16
CA LEU A 304 -7.69 6.50 -7.42
C LEU A 304 -8.88 6.27 -8.35
N GLN A 305 -10.01 5.77 -7.82
CA GLN A 305 -11.24 5.64 -8.60
C GLN A 305 -11.80 7.01 -9.01
N LEU A 306 -11.69 8.03 -8.15
CA LEU A 306 -11.98 9.41 -8.51
C LEU A 306 -11.14 9.83 -9.70
N LEU A 307 -9.81 9.73 -9.62
CA LEU A 307 -8.88 10.07 -10.70
C LEU A 307 -9.19 9.31 -12.00
N ALA A 308 -9.43 8.00 -11.93
CA ALA A 308 -9.81 7.18 -13.08
C ALA A 308 -11.14 7.65 -13.69
N ARG A 309 -12.10 8.04 -12.85
CA ARG A 309 -13.38 8.61 -13.28
C ARG A 309 -13.20 9.96 -13.95
N LEU A 310 -12.30 10.80 -13.44
CA LEU A 310 -11.97 12.12 -14.00
C LEU A 310 -11.25 12.00 -15.36
N THR A 311 -10.29 11.08 -15.48
CA THR A 311 -9.48 10.90 -16.70
C THR A 311 -10.13 10.05 -17.78
N GLY A 312 -11.26 9.37 -17.47
CA GLY A 312 -11.96 8.50 -18.41
C GLY A 312 -11.21 7.21 -18.72
N GLY A 313 -10.27 6.79 -17.87
CA GLY A 313 -9.59 5.50 -17.98
C GLY A 313 -10.61 4.37 -17.83
N GLY A 314 -10.99 3.76 -18.96
CA GLY A 314 -11.92 2.64 -19.00
C GLY A 314 -11.35 1.43 -18.27
N GLY A 315 -12.13 0.93 -17.32
CA GLY A 315 -12.07 -0.45 -16.85
C GLY A 315 -13.48 -1.02 -16.95
N GLU A 316 -13.71 -1.80 -18.00
CA GLU A 316 -14.60 -2.97 -17.93
C GLU A 316 -13.99 -4.01 -16.99
#